data_AF-T0SY79-F1
#
_entry.id   AF-T0SY79-F1
#
_cell.length_a   1.000
_cell.length_b   1.000
_cell.length_c   1.000
_cell.angle_alpha   90.00
_cell.angle_beta   90.00
_cell.angle_gamma   90.00
#
_symmetry.space_group_name_H-M   'P 1'
#
loop_
_entity.id
_entity.type
_entity.pdbx_description
1 polymer ?
#
loop_
_entity_poly.entity_id
_entity_poly.type
_entity_poly.pdbx_seq_one_letter_code
_entity_poly.pdbx_strand_id
1 'polypeptide(L)'
;MLNTYHDKFEKLFDAKNSLKEDILSDDECSKYPSEASKYISNGVLSYLVPAGYGGSFENIFQTFCMGRALARRNVTTAIAVGQSFLGSLPIWISGNDDLKKRQAAVLLAGGSSCLALTELAHGSDLSSSECEVKDGKLLGTKWCINNATIGKAMTVICKDENALSLVFVDKSETSHFKNIEKIKTHGIRGADISGIEFDSYPVKDEDYVGSRFKALDTISKTMQISRTLCSSFSLGAADSTFRDTLIFSLDRELYGKKLIEMETVRGLLSKGLARILVCEAMALTATRMSSLKPELMALYSAVVKSFIPTQIGRQIDECKEILGARYYLRENDFPLFQKNLRDHSVVSLFDGSYGVNLSLLLPVIRKMRIYRTQKIESELASLNVNHSLKNLDFSKLKIGLRTSEFIIGEFFNFSDGGEYYTYNVLKERYLEIEERAEDIEINDSMLARDLAIEFTNIFACMNFMLFCHSNDVDSKFKSAAVVDQVIINILENSESIVFSTSYLLGFKDKLVSLFDLEINE
;
A
#
# COMPACT_ATOMS: atom_id res chain seq x y z
N MET A 1 10.95 -18.24 -0.13
CA MET A 1 9.75 -17.60 -0.74
C MET A 1 9.98 -16.10 -0.93
N LEU A 2 10.37 -15.38 0.12
CA LEU A 2 10.59 -13.93 0.09
C LEU A 2 11.70 -13.48 -0.90
N ASN A 3 12.89 -14.10 -0.85
CA ASN A 3 13.95 -13.84 -1.84
C ASN A 3 13.54 -14.28 -3.26
N THR A 4 12.69 -15.30 -3.39
CA THR A 4 12.28 -15.86 -4.69
C THR A 4 11.44 -14.90 -5.52
N TYR A 5 10.41 -14.26 -4.94
CA TYR A 5 9.61 -13.29 -5.68
C TYR A 5 10.38 -12.00 -5.92
N HIS A 6 11.13 -11.53 -4.93
CA HIS A 6 12.00 -10.36 -5.07
C HIS A 6 12.94 -10.54 -6.26
N ASP A 7 13.77 -11.59 -6.27
CA ASP A 7 14.77 -11.81 -7.32
C ASP A 7 14.12 -12.01 -8.69
N LYS A 8 12.94 -12.63 -8.72
CA LYS A 8 12.15 -12.81 -9.94
C LYS A 8 11.72 -11.46 -10.54
N PHE A 9 11.07 -10.61 -9.76
CA PHE A 9 10.57 -9.33 -10.26
C PHE A 9 11.70 -8.32 -10.49
N GLU A 10 12.77 -8.42 -9.72
CA GLU A 10 13.98 -7.64 -9.96
C GLU A 10 14.62 -7.95 -11.31
N LYS A 11 14.76 -9.23 -11.65
CA LYS A 11 15.24 -9.66 -12.98
C LYS A 11 14.26 -9.31 -14.09
N LEU A 12 12.96 -9.37 -13.83
CA LEU A 12 11.93 -9.09 -14.84
C LEU A 12 11.94 -7.62 -15.29
N PHE A 13 12.26 -6.69 -14.39
CA PHE A 13 12.16 -5.25 -14.63
C PHE A 13 13.53 -4.57 -14.86
N ASP A 14 14.51 -5.27 -15.42
CA ASP A 14 15.92 -4.84 -15.44
C ASP A 14 16.18 -3.38 -15.92
N ALA A 15 17.16 -2.75 -15.24
CA ALA A 15 17.84 -1.47 -15.46
C ALA A 15 17.06 -0.14 -15.31
N LYS A 16 16.97 0.39 -14.06
CA LYS A 16 16.49 1.76 -13.77
C LYS A 16 17.28 2.86 -14.50
N ASN A 17 18.61 2.70 -14.61
CA ASN A 17 19.47 3.71 -15.24
C ASN A 17 19.16 3.88 -16.73
N SER A 18 18.80 2.80 -17.44
CA SER A 18 18.39 2.90 -18.84
C SER A 18 16.99 3.50 -19.04
N LEU A 19 16.20 3.65 -17.97
CA LEU A 19 14.84 4.19 -18.03
C LEU A 19 14.74 5.64 -17.53
N LYS A 20 15.81 6.19 -16.92
CA LYS A 20 15.77 7.51 -16.27
C LYS A 20 15.30 8.62 -17.21
N GLU A 21 15.85 8.67 -18.43
CA GLU A 21 15.52 9.70 -19.41
C GLU A 21 14.05 9.61 -19.86
N ASP A 22 13.59 8.38 -20.17
CA ASP A 22 12.19 8.12 -20.53
C ASP A 22 11.22 8.51 -19.40
N ILE A 23 11.53 8.12 -18.16
CA ILE A 23 10.70 8.42 -16.97
C ILE A 23 10.53 9.94 -16.78
N LEU A 24 11.61 10.70 -16.94
CA LEU A 24 11.57 12.15 -16.80
C LEU A 24 10.82 12.80 -17.97
N SER A 25 11.08 12.37 -19.21
CA SER A 25 10.36 12.85 -20.40
C SER A 25 8.85 12.60 -20.28
N ASP A 26 8.46 11.40 -19.84
CA ASP A 26 7.05 11.03 -19.65
C ASP A 26 6.38 11.88 -18.55
N ASP A 27 7.09 12.18 -17.45
CA ASP A 27 6.59 13.07 -16.39
C ASP A 27 6.41 14.52 -16.87
N GLU A 28 7.40 15.09 -17.56
CA GLU A 28 7.33 16.46 -18.08
C GLU A 28 6.19 16.63 -19.09
N CYS A 29 6.05 15.65 -20.00
CA CYS A 29 5.04 15.66 -21.04
C CYS A 29 3.68 15.12 -20.57
N SER A 30 3.55 14.69 -19.30
CA SER A 30 2.35 14.03 -18.78
C SER A 30 1.88 12.86 -19.67
N LYS A 31 2.82 12.07 -20.20
CA LYS A 31 2.55 10.90 -21.05
C LYS A 31 2.42 9.62 -20.23
N TYR A 32 1.60 8.68 -20.70
CA TYR A 32 1.51 7.37 -20.08
C TYR A 32 2.88 6.68 -20.07
N PRO A 33 3.32 6.07 -18.95
CA PRO A 33 4.69 5.57 -18.85
C PRO A 33 4.98 4.54 -19.94
N SER A 34 5.99 4.84 -20.76
CA SER A 34 6.51 3.97 -21.81
C SER A 34 6.89 2.59 -21.28
N GLU A 35 7.56 2.55 -20.13
CA GLU A 35 7.92 1.31 -19.45
C GLU A 35 6.71 0.51 -18.97
N ALA A 36 5.62 1.15 -18.51
CA ALA A 36 4.40 0.45 -18.12
C ALA A 36 3.80 -0.28 -19.32
N SER A 37 3.75 0.40 -20.47
CA SER A 37 3.31 -0.18 -21.73
C SER A 37 4.16 -1.41 -22.13
N LYS A 38 5.49 -1.32 -21.96
CA LYS A 38 6.43 -2.42 -22.22
C LYS A 38 6.25 -3.61 -21.27
N TYR A 39 6.09 -3.37 -19.97
CA TYR A 39 5.87 -4.46 -19.02
C TYR A 39 4.53 -5.15 -19.24
N ILE A 40 3.48 -4.37 -19.55
CA ILE A 40 2.16 -4.89 -19.89
C ILE A 40 2.21 -5.74 -21.16
N SER A 41 2.83 -5.25 -22.24
CA SER A 41 2.97 -6.02 -23.48
C SER A 41 3.81 -7.29 -23.32
N ASN A 42 4.76 -7.29 -22.39
CA ASN A 42 5.56 -8.47 -22.03
C ASN A 42 4.84 -9.44 -21.06
N GLY A 43 3.56 -9.22 -20.77
CA GLY A 43 2.73 -10.17 -20.02
C GLY A 43 2.81 -10.04 -18.50
N VAL A 44 3.25 -8.91 -17.94
CA VAL A 44 3.30 -8.70 -16.47
C VAL A 44 1.92 -8.87 -15.81
N LEU A 45 0.84 -8.58 -16.54
CA LEU A 45 -0.53 -8.71 -16.03
C LEU A 45 -0.95 -10.17 -15.77
N SER A 46 -0.21 -11.16 -16.29
CA SER A 46 -0.44 -12.57 -15.96
C SER A 46 -0.26 -12.88 -14.46
N TYR A 47 0.56 -12.09 -13.75
CA TYR A 47 0.74 -12.17 -12.29
C TYR A 47 -0.45 -11.61 -11.49
N LEU A 48 -1.46 -11.08 -12.16
CA LEU A 48 -2.69 -10.56 -11.58
C LEU A 48 -3.90 -11.48 -11.85
N VAL A 49 -3.70 -12.55 -12.62
CA VAL A 49 -4.72 -13.52 -13.03
C VAL A 49 -4.56 -14.81 -12.22
N PRO A 50 -5.59 -15.31 -11.52
CA PRO A 50 -5.49 -16.56 -10.78
C PRO A 50 -5.11 -17.75 -11.68
N ALA A 51 -4.35 -18.72 -11.14
CA ALA A 51 -3.85 -19.86 -11.92
C ALA A 51 -4.96 -20.68 -12.63
N GLY A 52 -6.12 -20.85 -12.00
CA GLY A 52 -7.27 -21.54 -12.60
C GLY A 52 -7.84 -20.87 -13.86
N TYR A 53 -7.48 -19.61 -14.11
CA TYR A 53 -7.87 -18.83 -15.30
C TYR A 53 -6.69 -18.55 -16.24
N GLY A 54 -5.59 -19.31 -16.13
CA GLY A 54 -4.45 -19.25 -17.05
C GLY A 54 -3.35 -18.26 -16.66
N GLY A 55 -3.41 -17.67 -15.46
CA GLY A 55 -2.39 -16.76 -14.94
C GLY A 55 -1.42 -17.40 -13.95
N SER A 56 -0.75 -16.56 -13.18
CA SER A 56 0.24 -16.97 -12.16
C SER A 56 0.11 -16.19 -10.85
N PHE A 57 -1.05 -15.57 -10.60
CA PHE A 57 -1.35 -14.96 -9.31
C PHE A 57 -1.50 -16.04 -8.24
N GLU A 58 -0.72 -15.92 -7.17
CA GLU A 58 -0.71 -16.85 -6.04
C GLU A 58 -1.29 -16.20 -4.77
N ASN A 59 -0.71 -15.08 -4.34
CA ASN A 59 -1.04 -14.41 -3.09
C ASN A 59 -0.68 -12.92 -3.14
N ILE A 60 -1.17 -12.14 -2.17
CA ILE A 60 -0.93 -10.68 -2.11
C ILE A 60 0.55 -10.35 -1.91
N PHE A 61 1.30 -11.22 -1.25
CA PHE A 61 2.73 -11.03 -1.04
C PHE A 61 3.52 -11.02 -2.37
N GLN A 62 3.18 -11.92 -3.31
CA GLN A 62 3.72 -11.88 -4.68
C GLN A 62 3.45 -10.53 -5.36
N THR A 63 2.21 -10.04 -5.32
CA THR A 63 1.82 -8.75 -5.92
C THR A 63 2.49 -7.57 -5.22
N PHE A 64 2.70 -7.63 -3.90
CA PHE A 64 3.44 -6.63 -3.14
C PHE A 64 4.91 -6.55 -3.59
N CYS A 65 5.60 -7.69 -3.73
CA CYS A 65 6.97 -7.73 -4.24
C CYS A 65 7.06 -7.12 -5.64
N MET A 66 6.12 -7.47 -6.53
CA MET A 66 6.05 -6.89 -7.88
C MET A 66 5.83 -5.37 -7.84
N GLY A 67 4.88 -4.90 -7.02
CA GLY A 67 4.56 -3.49 -6.87
C GLY A 67 5.74 -2.67 -6.35
N ARG A 68 6.47 -3.17 -5.35
CA ARG A 68 7.66 -2.49 -4.79
C ARG A 68 8.80 -2.44 -5.80
N ALA A 69 9.04 -3.53 -6.53
CA ALA A 69 10.04 -3.60 -7.59
C ALA A 69 9.75 -2.59 -8.73
N LEU A 70 8.49 -2.41 -9.10
CA LEU A 70 8.10 -1.35 -10.04
C LEU A 70 8.25 0.05 -9.41
N ALA A 71 7.77 0.25 -8.18
CA ALA A 71 7.69 1.57 -7.56
C ALA A 71 9.06 2.19 -7.29
N ARG A 72 10.07 1.38 -6.95
CA ARG A 72 11.46 1.84 -6.80
C ARG A 72 12.14 2.27 -8.11
N ARG A 73 11.53 1.93 -9.25
CA ARG A 73 11.94 2.44 -10.56
C ARG A 73 11.13 3.69 -10.87
N ASN A 74 9.81 3.56 -10.81
CA ASN A 74 8.84 4.62 -11.05
C ASN A 74 7.49 4.32 -10.38
N VAL A 75 7.10 5.15 -9.42
CA VAL A 75 5.83 5.03 -8.69
C VAL A 75 4.62 5.12 -9.65
N THR A 76 4.69 5.97 -10.68
CA THR A 76 3.60 6.09 -11.69
C THR A 76 3.36 4.77 -12.41
N THR A 77 4.42 4.06 -12.81
CA THR A 77 4.36 2.76 -13.49
C THR A 77 3.78 1.69 -12.59
N ALA A 78 4.23 1.64 -11.33
CA ALA A 78 3.72 0.69 -10.34
C ALA A 78 2.21 0.85 -10.12
N ILE A 79 1.74 2.11 -10.01
CA ILE A 79 0.32 2.42 -9.88
C ILE A 79 -0.43 2.01 -11.16
N ALA A 80 0.08 2.31 -12.35
CA ALA A 80 -0.60 1.94 -13.60
C ALA A 80 -0.84 0.42 -13.72
N VAL A 81 0.17 -0.40 -13.37
CA VAL A 81 0.05 -1.86 -13.32
C VAL A 81 -0.89 -2.29 -12.18
N GLY A 82 -0.71 -1.75 -10.97
CA GLY A 82 -1.54 -2.09 -9.80
C GLY A 82 -3.02 -1.77 -9.98
N GLN A 83 -3.36 -0.71 -10.71
CA GLN A 83 -4.73 -0.32 -11.03
C GLN A 83 -5.42 -1.34 -11.95
N SER A 84 -4.66 -2.06 -12.78
CA SER A 84 -5.19 -3.19 -13.55
C SER A 84 -5.68 -4.31 -12.63
N PHE A 85 -4.98 -4.55 -11.51
CA PHE A 85 -5.44 -5.49 -10.49
C PHE A 85 -6.67 -4.94 -9.78
N LEU A 86 -6.67 -3.67 -9.38
CA LEU A 86 -7.80 -3.03 -8.71
C LEU A 86 -9.09 -3.13 -9.52
N GLY A 87 -9.03 -2.89 -10.83
CA GLY A 87 -10.17 -3.05 -11.75
C GLY A 87 -10.72 -4.47 -11.82
N SER A 88 -9.85 -5.47 -11.66
CA SER A 88 -10.20 -6.90 -11.73
C SER A 88 -10.61 -7.52 -10.40
N LEU A 89 -10.24 -6.93 -9.26
CA LEU A 89 -10.47 -7.48 -7.92
C LEU A 89 -11.95 -7.76 -7.61
N PRO A 90 -12.93 -6.89 -7.94
CA PRO A 90 -14.34 -7.20 -7.67
C PRO A 90 -14.79 -8.49 -8.36
N ILE A 91 -14.27 -8.77 -9.55
CA ILE A 91 -14.58 -9.97 -10.35
C ILE A 91 -13.91 -11.19 -9.73
N TRP A 92 -12.67 -11.08 -9.27
CA TRP A 92 -12.01 -12.18 -8.53
C TRP A 92 -12.74 -12.54 -7.24
N ILE A 93 -13.23 -11.53 -6.52
CA ILE A 93 -13.90 -11.70 -5.23
C ILE A 93 -15.32 -12.24 -5.39
N SER A 94 -16.12 -11.65 -6.29
CA SER A 94 -17.56 -11.89 -6.36
C SER A 94 -18.08 -12.27 -7.74
N GLY A 95 -17.25 -12.19 -8.79
CA GLY A 95 -17.65 -12.53 -10.15
C GLY A 95 -18.02 -14.00 -10.31
N ASN A 96 -19.00 -14.26 -11.19
CA ASN A 96 -19.29 -15.60 -11.67
C ASN A 96 -18.14 -16.13 -12.56
N ASP A 97 -18.19 -17.40 -12.94
CA ASP A 97 -17.11 -18.04 -13.70
C ASP A 97 -16.90 -17.42 -15.10
N ASP A 98 -17.98 -16.97 -15.74
CA ASP A 98 -17.93 -16.31 -17.05
C ASP A 98 -17.23 -14.95 -16.98
N LEU A 99 -17.60 -14.10 -16.02
CA LEU A 99 -16.93 -12.83 -15.76
C LEU A 99 -15.45 -13.01 -15.45
N LYS A 100 -15.11 -14.04 -14.66
CA LYS A 100 -13.70 -14.36 -14.35
C LYS A 100 -12.92 -14.77 -15.59
N LYS A 101 -13.51 -15.56 -16.50
CA LYS A 101 -12.91 -15.89 -17.80
C LYS A 101 -12.74 -14.68 -18.70
N ARG A 102 -13.76 -13.81 -18.81
CA ARG A 102 -13.70 -12.56 -19.57
C ARG A 102 -12.59 -11.64 -19.04
N GLN A 103 -12.53 -11.43 -17.72
CA GLN A 103 -11.51 -10.60 -17.08
C GLN A 103 -10.10 -11.19 -17.24
N ALA A 104 -9.94 -12.51 -17.17
CA ALA A 104 -8.66 -13.17 -17.41
C ALA A 104 -8.20 -12.97 -18.85
N ALA A 105 -9.09 -13.16 -19.83
CA ALA A 105 -8.78 -12.95 -21.24
C ALA A 105 -8.29 -11.52 -21.52
N VAL A 106 -8.93 -10.52 -20.90
CA VAL A 106 -8.51 -9.11 -21.00
C VAL A 106 -7.07 -8.92 -20.50
N LEU A 107 -6.75 -9.38 -19.29
CA LEU A 107 -5.41 -9.18 -18.71
C LEU A 107 -4.33 -9.99 -19.42
N LEU A 108 -4.62 -11.23 -19.83
CA LEU A 108 -3.68 -12.10 -20.54
C LEU A 108 -3.37 -11.61 -21.95
N ALA A 109 -4.30 -10.88 -22.58
CA ALA A 109 -4.08 -10.19 -23.85
C ALA A 109 -3.32 -8.85 -23.71
N GLY A 110 -2.87 -8.49 -22.51
CA GLY A 110 -2.20 -7.21 -22.24
C GLY A 110 -3.17 -6.02 -22.11
N GLY A 111 -4.47 -6.25 -21.95
CA GLY A 111 -5.46 -5.21 -21.69
C GLY A 111 -5.62 -4.92 -20.20
N SER A 112 -5.47 -3.66 -19.78
CA SER A 112 -5.74 -3.24 -18.39
C SER A 112 -7.23 -3.23 -18.08
N SER A 113 -7.57 -3.36 -16.79
CA SER A 113 -8.93 -3.16 -16.26
C SER A 113 -9.00 -1.91 -15.38
N CYS A 114 -10.20 -1.37 -15.20
CA CYS A 114 -10.46 -0.17 -14.39
C CYS A 114 -11.53 -0.43 -13.33
N LEU A 115 -11.47 0.32 -12.23
CA LEU A 115 -12.53 0.35 -11.22
C LEU A 115 -13.16 1.75 -11.19
N ALA A 116 -14.42 1.85 -11.59
CA ALA A 116 -15.13 3.12 -11.71
C ALA A 116 -16.11 3.33 -10.57
N LEU A 117 -15.62 3.98 -9.50
CA LEU A 117 -16.40 4.24 -8.29
C LEU A 117 -16.85 5.70 -8.21
N THR A 118 -15.87 6.59 -8.26
CA THR A 118 -16.00 7.99 -7.87
C THR A 118 -16.77 8.81 -8.90
N GLU A 119 -17.54 9.76 -8.37
CA GLU A 119 -18.24 10.79 -9.13
C GLU A 119 -17.83 12.16 -8.60
N LEU A 120 -17.75 13.15 -9.49
CA LEU A 120 -17.19 14.47 -9.18
C LEU A 120 -17.92 15.16 -8.01
N ALA A 121 -19.24 14.99 -7.90
CA ALA A 121 -20.06 15.62 -6.87
C ALA A 121 -19.95 14.96 -5.48
N HIS A 122 -19.63 13.66 -5.43
CA HIS A 122 -19.81 12.84 -4.22
C HIS A 122 -18.49 12.31 -3.63
N GLY A 123 -17.42 12.25 -4.44
CA GLY A 123 -16.10 11.83 -3.98
C GLY A 123 -16.11 10.43 -3.36
N SER A 124 -15.84 10.37 -2.05
CA SER A 124 -15.80 9.11 -1.28
C SER A 124 -17.18 8.59 -0.85
N ASP A 125 -18.23 9.40 -0.96
CA ASP A 125 -19.59 8.96 -0.66
C ASP A 125 -20.19 8.16 -1.81
N LEU A 126 -19.80 6.89 -1.88
CA LEU A 126 -20.28 5.97 -2.91
C LEU A 126 -21.79 5.70 -2.82
N SER A 127 -22.40 5.95 -1.65
CA SER A 127 -23.84 5.72 -1.43
C SER A 127 -24.73 6.69 -2.21
N SER A 128 -24.17 7.86 -2.54
CA SER A 128 -24.84 8.93 -3.28
C SER A 128 -24.62 8.87 -4.80
N SER A 129 -24.15 7.74 -5.34
CA SER A 129 -23.90 7.56 -6.78
C SER A 129 -25.12 7.90 -7.65
N GLU A 130 -24.93 8.76 -8.64
CA GLU A 130 -25.91 9.17 -9.64
C GLU A 130 -25.83 8.33 -10.93
N CYS A 131 -24.68 7.69 -11.19
CA CYS A 131 -24.57 6.72 -12.26
C CYS A 131 -25.51 5.55 -11.99
N GLU A 132 -26.42 5.26 -12.92
CA GLU A 132 -27.53 4.32 -12.68
C GLU A 132 -27.74 3.35 -13.84
N VAL A 133 -28.26 2.16 -13.52
CA VAL A 133 -28.86 1.26 -14.49
C VAL A 133 -30.36 1.51 -14.50
N LYS A 134 -30.87 1.94 -15.65
CA LYS A 134 -32.29 2.22 -15.88
C LYS A 134 -32.74 1.53 -17.16
N ASP A 135 -33.82 0.77 -17.07
CA ASP A 135 -34.37 -0.01 -18.19
C ASP A 135 -33.31 -0.89 -18.91
N GLY A 136 -32.41 -1.50 -18.12
CA GLY A 136 -31.31 -2.33 -18.62
C GLY A 136 -30.17 -1.55 -19.29
N LYS A 137 -30.06 -0.24 -19.04
CA LYS A 137 -29.01 0.62 -19.62
C LYS A 137 -28.29 1.41 -18.54
N LEU A 138 -26.96 1.39 -18.57
CA LEU A 138 -26.10 2.18 -17.71
C LEU A 138 -25.95 3.60 -18.27
N LEU A 139 -26.18 4.59 -17.41
CA LEU A 139 -26.18 6.02 -17.70
C LEU A 139 -25.40 6.77 -16.63
N GLY A 140 -24.81 7.91 -16.99
CA GLY A 140 -24.17 8.83 -16.05
C GLY A 140 -22.67 8.91 -16.21
N THR A 141 -22.01 9.59 -15.28
CA THR A 141 -20.59 9.93 -15.41
C THR A 141 -19.79 9.46 -14.21
N LYS A 142 -18.69 8.77 -14.47
CA LYS A 142 -17.65 8.47 -13.49
C LYS A 142 -16.47 9.41 -13.70
N TRP A 143 -15.82 9.79 -12.61
CA TRP A 143 -14.76 10.81 -12.61
C TRP A 143 -13.54 10.34 -11.83
N CYS A 144 -12.36 10.71 -12.32
CA CYS A 144 -11.07 10.36 -11.72
C CYS A 144 -10.83 8.85 -11.64
N ILE A 145 -11.01 8.18 -12.78
CA ILE A 145 -10.84 6.75 -12.95
C ILE A 145 -9.47 6.45 -13.56
N ASN A 146 -8.69 5.61 -12.90
CA ASN A 146 -7.40 5.16 -13.39
C ASN A 146 -7.55 4.16 -14.54
N ASN A 147 -6.61 4.22 -15.48
CA ASN A 147 -6.60 3.48 -16.74
C ASN A 147 -7.85 3.72 -17.60
N ALA A 148 -8.59 4.81 -17.35
CA ALA A 148 -9.88 5.07 -17.98
C ALA A 148 -9.84 5.11 -19.50
N THR A 149 -8.81 5.66 -20.13
CA THR A 149 -8.72 5.73 -21.59
C THR A 149 -8.08 4.49 -22.20
N ILE A 150 -7.12 3.87 -21.50
CA ILE A 150 -6.35 2.72 -22.04
C ILE A 150 -6.97 1.35 -21.71
N GLY A 151 -7.75 1.27 -20.64
CA GLY A 151 -8.33 0.03 -20.14
C GLY A 151 -9.30 -0.59 -21.13
N LYS A 152 -9.32 -1.92 -21.18
CA LYS A 152 -10.15 -2.73 -22.09
C LYS A 152 -11.40 -3.30 -21.42
N ALA A 153 -11.45 -3.27 -20.09
CA ALA A 153 -12.62 -3.62 -19.31
C ALA A 153 -12.75 -2.73 -18.09
N MET A 154 -13.93 -2.74 -17.47
CA MET A 154 -14.23 -1.93 -16.30
C MET A 154 -15.24 -2.60 -15.39
N THR A 155 -15.04 -2.46 -14.09
CA THR A 155 -16.12 -2.68 -13.11
C THR A 155 -16.65 -1.32 -12.66
N VAL A 156 -17.95 -1.10 -12.81
CA VAL A 156 -18.63 0.17 -12.48
C VAL A 156 -19.54 -0.05 -11.28
N ILE A 157 -19.49 0.86 -10.29
CA ILE A 157 -20.54 0.96 -9.29
C ILE A 157 -21.66 1.85 -9.81
N CYS A 158 -22.90 1.39 -9.67
CA CYS A 158 -24.05 2.15 -10.12
C CYS A 158 -25.23 1.90 -9.20
N LYS A 159 -26.15 2.87 -9.18
CA LYS A 159 -27.48 2.69 -8.64
C LYS A 159 -28.26 1.73 -9.54
N ASP A 160 -28.90 0.75 -8.92
CA ASP A 160 -29.77 -0.23 -9.55
C ASP A 160 -31.02 -0.26 -8.67
N GLU A 161 -32.13 0.26 -9.20
CA GLU A 161 -33.32 0.60 -8.42
C GLU A 161 -33.01 1.56 -7.25
N ASN A 162 -33.10 1.09 -6.00
CA ASN A 162 -32.86 1.87 -4.78
C ASN A 162 -31.59 1.44 -4.03
N ALA A 163 -30.73 0.63 -4.64
CA ALA A 163 -29.52 0.13 -4.03
C ALA A 163 -28.34 0.13 -5.01
N LEU A 164 -27.15 -0.23 -4.55
CA LEU A 164 -25.94 -0.20 -5.37
C LEU A 164 -25.56 -1.60 -5.88
N SER A 165 -25.33 -1.69 -7.19
CA SER A 165 -24.84 -2.88 -7.88
C SER A 165 -23.47 -2.61 -8.53
N LEU A 166 -22.77 -3.68 -8.88
CA LEU A 166 -21.56 -3.61 -9.70
C LEU A 166 -21.84 -4.23 -11.07
N VAL A 167 -21.39 -3.57 -12.12
CA VAL A 167 -21.57 -4.02 -13.51
C VAL A 167 -20.22 -4.08 -14.20
N PHE A 168 -19.98 -5.17 -14.92
CA PHE A 168 -18.86 -5.31 -15.84
C PHE A 168 -19.17 -4.64 -17.17
N VAL A 169 -18.22 -3.87 -17.68
CA VAL A 169 -18.30 -3.17 -18.96
C VAL A 169 -17.11 -3.61 -19.81
N ASP A 170 -17.43 -4.15 -21.00
CA ASP A 170 -16.45 -4.40 -22.05
C ASP A 170 -16.24 -3.11 -22.85
N LYS A 171 -15.00 -2.64 -22.92
CA LYS A 171 -14.67 -1.36 -23.56
C LYS A 171 -14.28 -1.50 -25.03
N SER A 172 -14.47 -2.67 -25.63
CA SER A 172 -14.40 -2.83 -27.09
C SER A 172 -15.60 -2.21 -27.80
N GLU A 173 -16.76 -2.09 -27.14
CA GLU A 173 -17.96 -1.44 -27.67
C GLU A 173 -18.02 0.05 -27.32
N THR A 174 -17.33 0.88 -28.11
CA THR A 174 -17.16 2.30 -27.83
C THR A 174 -18.36 3.19 -28.21
N SER A 175 -19.46 2.63 -28.70
CA SER A 175 -20.65 3.40 -29.12
C SER A 175 -21.49 3.95 -27.97
N HIS A 176 -21.30 3.41 -26.76
CA HIS A 176 -22.17 3.66 -25.61
C HIS A 176 -21.49 4.40 -24.45
N PHE A 177 -20.24 4.79 -24.64
CA PHE A 177 -19.52 5.62 -23.68
C PHE A 177 -18.49 6.47 -24.41
N LYS A 178 -18.07 7.56 -23.76
CA LYS A 178 -16.92 8.34 -24.19
C LYS A 178 -16.02 8.61 -22.99
N ASN A 179 -14.72 8.62 -23.23
CA ASN A 179 -13.77 9.10 -22.24
C ASN A 179 -13.84 10.62 -22.16
N ILE A 180 -13.73 11.15 -20.96
CA ILE A 180 -13.54 12.58 -20.70
C ILE A 180 -12.05 12.90 -20.93
N GLU A 181 -11.68 14.18 -20.91
CA GLU A 181 -10.28 14.60 -20.98
C GLU A 181 -9.48 14.10 -19.76
N LYS A 182 -8.21 13.73 -20.01
CA LYS A 182 -7.26 13.36 -18.97
C LYS A 182 -7.13 14.48 -17.93
N ILE A 183 -7.19 14.09 -16.66
CA ILE A 183 -7.08 14.99 -15.52
C ILE A 183 -5.59 15.28 -15.23
N LYS A 184 -5.25 16.56 -15.07
CA LYS A 184 -3.91 16.99 -14.65
C LYS A 184 -3.73 16.75 -13.15
N THR A 185 -2.61 16.13 -12.77
CA THR A 185 -2.30 15.78 -11.38
C THR A 185 -0.98 16.38 -10.92
N HIS A 186 -0.81 16.53 -9.60
CA HIS A 186 0.42 17.07 -8.98
C HIS A 186 1.62 16.11 -9.13
N GLY A 187 1.43 14.88 -8.66
CA GLY A 187 2.30 13.73 -8.90
C GLY A 187 1.62 12.74 -9.84
N ILE A 188 2.31 11.66 -10.15
CA ILE A 188 1.87 10.60 -11.08
C ILE A 188 1.36 11.16 -12.40
N ARG A 189 2.00 12.23 -12.90
CA ARG A 189 1.55 13.04 -14.05
C ARG A 189 1.32 12.22 -15.31
N GLY A 190 2.05 11.12 -15.45
CA GLY A 190 1.90 10.19 -16.56
C GLY A 190 0.68 9.27 -16.46
N ALA A 191 0.17 9.00 -15.26
CA ALA A 191 -0.95 8.06 -15.07
C ALA A 191 -2.16 8.45 -15.93
N ASP A 192 -2.80 7.43 -16.50
CA ASP A 192 -4.04 7.61 -17.26
C ASP A 192 -5.21 7.77 -16.27
N ILE A 193 -5.49 9.00 -15.87
CA ILE A 193 -6.60 9.34 -14.97
C ILE A 193 -7.56 10.21 -15.77
N SER A 194 -8.77 9.72 -15.98
CA SER A 194 -9.80 10.44 -16.73
C SER A 194 -11.20 10.16 -16.16
N GLY A 195 -12.23 10.78 -16.72
CA GLY A 195 -13.62 10.40 -16.51
C GLY A 195 -14.18 9.57 -17.66
N ILE A 196 -15.36 9.00 -17.46
CA ILE A 196 -16.09 8.24 -18.47
C ILE A 196 -17.57 8.58 -18.34
N GLU A 197 -18.17 8.96 -19.45
CA GLU A 197 -19.59 9.25 -19.56
C GLU A 197 -20.26 8.11 -20.32
N PHE A 198 -21.21 7.44 -19.67
CA PHE A 198 -22.04 6.40 -20.24
C PHE A 198 -23.29 7.01 -20.83
N ASP A 199 -23.53 6.72 -22.11
CA ASP A 199 -24.76 7.02 -22.81
C ASP A 199 -25.42 5.71 -23.23
N SER A 200 -26.33 5.25 -22.36
CA SER A 200 -27.20 4.11 -22.65
C SER A 200 -26.45 2.80 -22.94
N TYR A 201 -25.40 2.49 -22.17
CA TYR A 201 -24.65 1.23 -22.32
C TYR A 201 -25.52 0.03 -21.92
N PRO A 202 -25.72 -0.98 -22.79
CA PRO A 202 -26.59 -2.10 -22.50
C PRO A 202 -26.02 -2.98 -21.39
N VAL A 203 -26.83 -3.26 -20.36
CA VAL A 203 -26.45 -4.13 -19.23
C VAL A 203 -27.30 -5.39 -19.27
N LYS A 204 -26.64 -6.55 -19.34
CA LYS A 204 -27.29 -7.86 -19.26
C LYS A 204 -27.20 -8.41 -17.84
N ASP A 205 -28.06 -9.37 -17.51
CA ASP A 205 -28.02 -10.04 -16.20
C ASP A 205 -26.67 -10.71 -15.92
N GLU A 206 -25.98 -11.19 -16.96
CA GLU A 206 -24.64 -11.80 -16.88
C GLU A 206 -23.50 -10.80 -16.62
N ASP A 207 -23.75 -9.49 -16.75
CA ASP A 207 -22.75 -8.44 -16.53
C ASP A 207 -22.67 -8.00 -15.06
N TYR A 208 -23.65 -8.38 -14.22
CA TYR A 208 -23.62 -8.05 -12.80
C TYR A 208 -22.51 -8.81 -12.06
N VAL A 209 -21.67 -8.06 -11.36
CA VAL A 209 -20.55 -8.60 -10.57
C VAL A 209 -21.03 -8.88 -9.15
N GLY A 210 -21.11 -10.17 -8.80
CA GLY A 210 -21.64 -10.61 -7.51
C GLY A 210 -23.15 -10.48 -7.42
N SER A 211 -23.67 -10.50 -6.20
CA SER A 211 -25.11 -10.32 -5.97
C SER A 211 -25.50 -8.86 -6.24
N ARG A 212 -26.57 -8.67 -7.02
CA ARG A 212 -27.22 -7.35 -7.18
C ARG A 212 -27.49 -6.73 -5.81
N PHE A 213 -27.40 -5.40 -5.75
CA PHE A 213 -27.65 -4.61 -4.53
C PHE A 213 -26.64 -4.83 -3.39
N LYS A 214 -25.53 -5.55 -3.64
CA LYS A 214 -24.45 -5.81 -2.66
C LYS A 214 -23.09 -5.25 -3.10
N ALA A 215 -23.09 -4.14 -3.85
CA ALA A 215 -21.85 -3.53 -4.34
C ALA A 215 -20.88 -3.17 -3.21
N LEU A 216 -21.36 -2.49 -2.17
CA LEU A 216 -20.51 -2.02 -1.06
C LEU A 216 -19.81 -3.16 -0.32
N ASP A 217 -20.41 -4.35 -0.27
CA ASP A 217 -19.81 -5.54 0.33
C ASP A 217 -18.57 -5.98 -0.47
N THR A 218 -18.72 -6.06 -1.80
CA THR A 218 -17.64 -6.44 -2.72
C THR A 218 -16.56 -5.37 -2.77
N ILE A 219 -16.94 -4.09 -2.81
CA ILE A 219 -15.99 -2.97 -2.80
C ILE A 219 -15.22 -2.91 -1.49
N SER A 220 -15.87 -3.10 -0.34
CA SER A 220 -15.19 -3.12 0.96
C SER A 220 -14.12 -4.22 1.03
N LYS A 221 -14.40 -5.42 0.49
CA LYS A 221 -13.40 -6.50 0.39
C LYS A 221 -12.30 -6.20 -0.63
N THR A 222 -12.65 -5.57 -1.75
CA THR A 222 -11.69 -5.10 -2.77
C THR A 222 -10.69 -4.13 -2.15
N MET A 223 -11.19 -3.15 -1.40
CA MET A 223 -10.38 -2.13 -0.74
C MET A 223 -9.42 -2.73 0.29
N GLN A 224 -9.77 -3.84 0.95
CA GLN A 224 -8.85 -4.49 1.88
C GLN A 224 -7.56 -4.94 1.19
N ILE A 225 -7.68 -5.48 -0.02
CA ILE A 225 -6.52 -5.93 -0.80
C ILE A 225 -5.75 -4.73 -1.35
N SER A 226 -6.46 -3.76 -1.94
CA SER A 226 -5.81 -2.62 -2.60
C SER A 226 -5.06 -1.71 -1.62
N ARG A 227 -5.66 -1.42 -0.46
CA ARG A 227 -5.03 -0.69 0.64
C ARG A 227 -3.76 -1.35 1.15
N THR A 228 -3.76 -2.68 1.26
CA THR A 228 -2.54 -3.42 1.63
C THR A 228 -1.46 -3.27 0.56
N LEU A 229 -1.82 -3.32 -0.73
CA LEU A 229 -0.86 -3.15 -1.83
C LEU A 229 -0.30 -1.73 -1.95
N CYS A 230 -1.00 -0.70 -1.46
CA CYS A 230 -0.47 0.67 -1.39
C CYS A 230 0.85 0.76 -0.60
N SER A 231 1.08 -0.15 0.35
CA SER A 231 2.36 -0.25 1.07
C SER A 231 3.55 -0.48 0.12
N SER A 232 3.35 -1.21 -0.99
CA SER A 232 4.40 -1.47 -1.98
C SER A 232 4.83 -0.20 -2.71
N PHE A 233 3.89 0.71 -2.99
CA PHE A 233 4.18 1.99 -3.64
C PHE A 233 4.98 2.91 -2.72
N SER A 234 4.58 3.01 -1.45
CA SER A 234 5.30 3.79 -0.45
C SER A 234 6.69 3.23 -0.19
N LEU A 235 6.83 1.93 0.08
CA LEU A 235 8.14 1.33 0.34
C LEU A 235 9.07 1.42 -0.88
N GLY A 236 8.56 1.25 -2.11
CA GLY A 236 9.37 1.44 -3.32
C GLY A 236 9.82 2.89 -3.53
N ALA A 237 8.95 3.87 -3.21
CA ALA A 237 9.36 5.28 -3.20
C ALA A 237 10.48 5.53 -2.19
N ALA A 238 10.32 5.01 -0.96
CA ALA A 238 11.31 5.11 0.11
C ALA A 238 12.66 4.49 -0.26
N ASP A 239 12.65 3.30 -0.89
CA ASP A 239 13.86 2.62 -1.37
C ASP A 239 14.69 3.53 -2.29
N SER A 240 14.01 4.31 -3.14
CA SER A 240 14.69 5.25 -4.05
C SER A 240 15.15 6.52 -3.36
N THR A 241 14.25 7.20 -2.65
CA THR A 241 14.53 8.50 -2.04
C THR A 241 15.60 8.38 -0.95
N PHE A 242 15.55 7.31 -0.15
CA PHE A 242 16.56 7.06 0.88
C PHE A 242 17.93 6.73 0.28
N ARG A 243 17.98 5.84 -0.72
CA ARG A 243 19.23 5.48 -1.40
C ARG A 243 19.91 6.70 -2.04
N ASP A 244 19.15 7.48 -2.80
CA ASP A 244 19.67 8.67 -3.49
C ASP A 244 20.24 9.68 -2.47
N THR A 245 19.56 9.86 -1.33
CA THR A 245 20.01 10.74 -0.24
C THR A 245 21.23 10.19 0.51
N LEU A 246 21.30 8.87 0.71
CA LEU A 246 22.43 8.22 1.34
C LEU A 246 23.69 8.36 0.48
N ILE A 247 23.60 8.07 -0.81
CA ILE A 247 24.71 8.26 -1.77
C ILE A 247 25.16 9.72 -1.76
N PHE A 248 24.22 10.67 -1.83
CA PHE A 248 24.54 12.09 -1.72
C PHE A 248 25.32 12.43 -0.45
N SER A 249 24.88 11.89 0.70
CA SER A 249 25.51 12.15 1.99
C SER A 249 26.93 11.59 2.11
N LEU A 250 27.21 10.50 1.38
CA LEU A 250 28.53 9.85 1.34
C LEU A 250 29.52 10.61 0.46
N ASP A 251 29.04 11.26 -0.60
CA ASP A 251 29.90 11.93 -1.57
C ASP A 251 30.10 13.41 -1.25
N ARG A 252 29.05 14.09 -0.75
CA ARG A 252 29.04 15.53 -0.53
C ARG A 252 29.89 15.94 0.67
N GLU A 253 30.74 16.94 0.45
CA GLU A 253 31.53 17.60 1.50
C GLU A 253 31.00 18.99 1.81
N LEU A 254 30.88 19.28 3.12
CA LEU A 254 30.65 20.61 3.68
C LEU A 254 31.49 20.77 4.94
N TYR A 255 31.99 21.99 5.17
CA TYR A 255 32.80 22.31 6.37
C TYR A 255 33.97 21.35 6.60
N GLY A 256 34.58 20.85 5.51
CA GLY A 256 35.71 19.92 5.55
C GLY A 256 35.38 18.49 5.99
N LYS A 257 34.10 18.09 6.01
CA LYS A 257 33.63 16.74 6.37
C LYS A 257 32.64 16.23 5.34
N LYS A 258 32.52 14.90 5.21
CA LYS A 258 31.41 14.29 4.47
C LYS A 258 30.12 14.56 5.24
N LEU A 259 28.99 14.76 4.54
CA LEU A 259 27.71 14.98 5.23
C LEU A 259 27.36 13.82 6.17
N ILE A 260 27.64 12.58 5.78
CA ILE A 260 27.42 11.39 6.62
C ILE A 260 28.18 11.43 7.96
N GLU A 261 29.22 12.26 8.09
CA GLU A 261 30.00 12.39 9.34
C GLU A 261 29.35 13.39 10.31
N MET A 262 28.43 14.23 9.82
CA MET A 262 27.69 15.20 10.63
C MET A 262 26.60 14.48 11.44
N GLU A 263 26.54 14.78 12.73
CA GLU A 263 25.61 14.12 13.67
C GLU A 263 24.15 14.32 13.28
N THR A 264 23.76 15.54 12.87
CA THR A 264 22.40 15.86 12.43
C THR A 264 21.97 15.06 11.20
N VAL A 265 22.87 14.91 10.21
CA VAL A 265 22.62 14.12 9.00
C VAL A 265 22.47 12.64 9.35
N ARG A 266 23.35 12.09 10.21
CA ARG A 266 23.19 10.70 10.67
C ARG A 266 21.90 10.49 11.44
N GLY A 267 21.51 11.44 12.27
CA GLY A 267 20.23 11.41 12.99
C GLY A 267 19.08 11.28 12.01
N LEU A 268 18.97 12.18 11.03
CA LEU A 268 17.91 12.15 10.01
C LEU A 268 17.91 10.86 9.18
N LEU A 269 19.08 10.38 8.74
CA LEU A 269 19.18 9.10 8.04
C LEU A 269 18.72 7.92 8.91
N SER A 270 19.05 7.96 10.20
CA SER A 270 18.66 6.91 11.15
C SER A 270 17.15 6.90 11.41
N LYS A 271 16.53 8.08 11.54
CA LYS A 271 15.07 8.23 11.63
C LYS A 271 14.39 7.66 10.38
N GLY A 272 14.88 8.06 9.20
CA GLY A 272 14.32 7.61 7.93
C GLY A 272 14.42 6.09 7.76
N LEU A 273 15.57 5.50 8.13
CA LEU A 273 15.74 4.06 8.10
C LEU A 273 14.81 3.35 9.09
N ALA A 274 14.72 3.81 10.34
CA ALA A 274 13.83 3.23 11.35
C ALA A 274 12.37 3.18 10.88
N ARG A 275 11.89 4.22 10.19
CA ARG A 275 10.54 4.21 9.58
C ARG A 275 10.38 3.15 8.52
N ILE A 276 11.35 3.02 7.61
CA ILE A 276 11.33 1.98 6.57
C ILE A 276 11.25 0.60 7.25
N LEU A 277 12.02 0.36 8.32
CA LEU A 277 12.03 -0.92 9.04
C LEU A 277 10.64 -1.30 9.59
N VAL A 278 9.99 -0.37 10.30
CA VAL A 278 8.67 -0.62 10.90
C VAL A 278 7.59 -0.74 9.84
N CYS A 279 7.60 0.12 8.82
CA CYS A 279 6.65 0.05 7.70
C CYS A 279 6.76 -1.28 6.96
N GLU A 280 7.98 -1.76 6.77
CA GLU A 280 8.22 -3.02 6.11
C GLU A 280 7.72 -4.23 6.90
N ALA A 281 8.03 -4.33 8.20
CA ALA A 281 7.51 -5.40 9.05
C ALA A 281 5.98 -5.43 9.04
N MET A 282 5.34 -4.26 9.09
CA MET A 282 3.88 -4.14 9.01
C MET A 282 3.33 -4.58 7.65
N ALA A 283 3.96 -4.18 6.54
CA ALA A 283 3.56 -4.59 5.19
C ALA A 283 3.71 -6.11 4.99
N LEU A 284 4.84 -6.67 5.43
CA LEU A 284 5.10 -8.11 5.37
C LEU A 284 4.06 -8.89 6.17
N THR A 285 3.77 -8.46 7.40
CA THR A 285 2.74 -9.11 8.20
C THR A 285 1.38 -9.05 7.50
N ALA A 286 0.94 -7.86 7.08
CA ALA A 286 -0.38 -7.69 6.46
C ALA A 286 -0.55 -8.48 5.15
N THR A 287 0.48 -8.51 4.30
CA THR A 287 0.44 -9.28 3.04
C THR A 287 0.36 -10.79 3.30
N ARG A 288 1.05 -11.30 4.33
CA ARG A 288 0.99 -12.71 4.74
C ARG A 288 -0.35 -13.06 5.40
N MET A 289 -0.88 -12.15 6.23
CA MET A 289 -2.20 -12.25 6.85
C MET A 289 -3.32 -12.43 5.82
N SER A 290 -3.19 -11.81 4.63
CA SER A 290 -4.16 -12.01 3.56
C SER A 290 -4.37 -13.48 3.20
N SER A 291 -3.34 -14.32 3.31
CA SER A 291 -3.42 -15.75 2.96
C SER A 291 -3.69 -16.65 4.16
N LEU A 292 -3.23 -16.24 5.35
CA LEU A 292 -3.31 -17.05 6.58
C LEU A 292 -4.61 -16.81 7.36
N LYS A 293 -5.02 -15.54 7.49
CA LYS A 293 -6.28 -15.12 8.15
C LYS A 293 -6.95 -14.00 7.34
N PRO A 294 -7.46 -14.27 6.13
CA PRO A 294 -8.12 -13.27 5.28
C PRO A 294 -9.24 -12.51 6.01
N GLU A 295 -9.90 -13.13 6.99
CA GLU A 295 -10.95 -12.52 7.80
C GLU A 295 -10.49 -11.31 8.63
N LEU A 296 -9.19 -11.16 8.88
CA LEU A 296 -8.60 -10.04 9.64
C LEU A 296 -8.20 -8.85 8.75
N MET A 297 -8.29 -8.99 7.42
CA MET A 297 -7.77 -7.99 6.49
C MET A 297 -8.46 -6.62 6.59
N ALA A 298 -9.69 -6.54 7.10
CA ALA A 298 -10.32 -5.27 7.41
C ALA A 298 -9.47 -4.39 8.36
N LEU A 299 -8.84 -4.99 9.37
CA LEU A 299 -8.01 -4.28 10.36
C LEU A 299 -6.65 -3.94 9.76
N TYR A 300 -5.94 -4.96 9.29
CA TYR A 300 -4.57 -4.84 8.81
C TYR A 300 -4.46 -3.88 7.63
N SER A 301 -5.41 -3.91 6.70
CA SER A 301 -5.41 -2.99 5.56
C SER A 301 -5.64 -1.55 5.97
N ALA A 302 -6.50 -1.29 6.95
CA ALA A 302 -6.75 0.06 7.48
C ALA A 302 -5.52 0.60 8.22
N VAL A 303 -4.88 -0.22 9.07
CA VAL A 303 -3.62 0.14 9.74
C VAL A 303 -2.51 0.41 8.72
N VAL A 304 -2.31 -0.49 7.75
CA VAL A 304 -1.29 -0.32 6.70
C VAL A 304 -1.50 0.99 5.95
N LYS A 305 -2.74 1.27 5.53
CA LYS A 305 -3.04 2.43 4.69
C LYS A 305 -2.94 3.76 5.43
N SER A 306 -3.25 3.79 6.73
CA SER A 306 -3.08 5.00 7.54
C SER A 306 -1.63 5.19 8.00
N PHE A 307 -0.93 4.11 8.37
CA PHE A 307 0.42 4.16 8.92
C PHE A 307 1.50 4.33 7.85
N ILE A 308 1.59 3.41 6.89
CA ILE A 308 2.77 3.29 6.01
C ILE A 308 2.97 4.54 5.12
N PRO A 309 1.97 5.00 4.34
CA PRO A 309 2.16 6.20 3.52
C PRO A 309 2.52 7.45 4.34
N THR A 310 2.01 7.55 5.56
CA THR A 310 2.30 8.68 6.46
C THR A 310 3.75 8.65 6.95
N GLN A 311 4.23 7.50 7.41
CA GLN A 311 5.61 7.35 7.89
C GLN A 311 6.62 7.48 6.74
N ILE A 312 6.31 6.96 5.56
CA ILE A 312 7.16 7.15 4.39
C ILE A 312 7.16 8.61 3.92
N GLY A 313 6.05 9.34 4.04
CA GLY A 313 6.02 10.79 3.80
C GLY A 313 7.04 11.53 4.67
N ARG A 314 7.03 11.23 5.98
CA ARG A 314 8.01 11.78 6.94
C ARG A 314 9.44 11.39 6.60
N GLN A 315 9.67 10.15 6.19
CA GLN A 315 10.97 9.65 5.72
C GLN A 315 11.50 10.46 4.53
N ILE A 316 10.64 10.77 3.57
CA ILE A 316 11.01 11.60 2.41
C ILE A 316 11.27 13.05 2.84
N ASP A 317 10.52 13.59 3.80
CA ASP A 317 10.77 14.91 4.38
C ASP A 317 12.14 14.99 5.10
N GLU A 318 12.52 13.95 5.83
CA GLU A 318 13.86 13.83 6.44
C GLU A 318 14.96 13.83 5.36
N CYS A 319 14.71 13.19 4.21
CA CYS A 319 15.63 13.23 3.07
C CYS A 319 15.72 14.61 2.41
N LYS A 320 14.60 15.34 2.31
CA LYS A 320 14.58 16.70 1.77
C LYS A 320 15.49 17.63 2.54
N GLU A 321 15.50 17.52 3.87
CA GLU A 321 16.35 18.33 4.74
C GLU A 321 17.85 18.09 4.43
N ILE A 322 18.24 16.82 4.24
CA ILE A 322 19.63 16.45 3.92
C ILE A 322 20.05 16.96 2.53
N LEU A 323 19.16 16.85 1.53
CA LEU A 323 19.45 17.29 0.16
C LEU A 323 19.49 18.82 0.01
N GLY A 324 18.85 19.55 0.94
CA GLY A 324 18.73 21.01 0.90
C GLY A 324 18.09 21.50 -0.41
N ALA A 325 18.58 22.59 -0.99
CA ALA A 325 18.00 23.15 -2.22
C ALA A 325 17.90 22.14 -3.40
N ARG A 326 18.71 21.08 -3.41
CA ARG A 326 18.78 20.13 -4.53
C ARG A 326 17.51 19.31 -4.75
N TYR A 327 16.72 19.03 -3.71
CA TYR A 327 15.44 18.32 -3.90
C TYR A 327 14.43 19.17 -4.70
N TYR A 328 14.58 20.49 -4.67
CA TYR A 328 13.64 21.44 -5.27
C TYR A 328 13.98 21.74 -6.74
N LEU A 329 15.26 21.60 -7.13
CA LEU A 329 15.72 21.87 -8.49
C LEU A 329 15.26 20.78 -9.46
N ARG A 330 14.90 21.17 -10.68
CA ARG A 330 14.47 20.25 -11.76
C ARG A 330 15.51 19.97 -12.83
N GLU A 331 16.59 20.76 -12.87
CA GLU A 331 17.61 20.70 -13.92
C GLU A 331 18.83 19.82 -13.57
N ASN A 332 19.07 19.58 -12.26
CA ASN A 332 20.31 18.99 -11.74
C ASN A 332 20.08 17.68 -10.97
N ASP A 333 21.16 16.96 -10.67
CA ASP A 333 21.41 15.79 -9.79
C ASP A 333 20.24 14.84 -9.41
N PHE A 334 19.11 15.32 -8.87
CA PHE A 334 18.05 14.51 -8.25
C PHE A 334 16.62 14.70 -8.82
N PRO A 335 16.41 14.76 -10.15
CA PRO A 335 15.08 14.99 -10.71
C PRO A 335 14.10 13.83 -10.42
N LEU A 336 14.62 12.60 -10.27
CA LEU A 336 13.82 11.44 -9.87
C LEU A 336 13.38 11.50 -8.39
N PHE A 337 14.18 12.10 -7.50
CA PHE A 337 13.79 12.32 -6.12
C PHE A 337 12.58 13.25 -6.05
N GLN A 338 12.65 14.39 -6.75
CA GLN A 338 11.56 15.37 -6.82
C GLN A 338 10.29 14.76 -7.41
N LYS A 339 10.43 13.93 -8.44
CA LYS A 339 9.31 13.17 -9.02
C LYS A 339 8.72 12.20 -7.99
N ASN A 340 9.53 11.37 -7.34
CA ASN A 340 9.06 10.40 -6.35
C ASN A 340 8.38 11.08 -5.14
N LEU A 341 8.90 12.23 -4.71
CA LEU A 341 8.26 13.06 -3.68
C LEU A 341 6.83 13.43 -4.07
N ARG A 342 6.62 13.94 -5.30
CA ARG A 342 5.28 14.29 -5.81
C ARG A 342 4.41 13.05 -6.02
N ASP A 343 4.95 11.99 -6.60
CA ASP A 343 4.21 10.77 -6.91
C ASP A 343 3.72 10.05 -5.65
N HIS A 344 4.57 9.97 -4.63
CA HIS A 344 4.22 9.31 -3.37
C HIS A 344 3.07 10.02 -2.64
N SER A 345 2.90 11.33 -2.82
CA SER A 345 1.90 12.11 -2.07
C SER A 345 0.46 11.64 -2.32
N VAL A 346 0.18 10.96 -3.44
CA VAL A 346 -1.16 10.42 -3.74
C VAL A 346 -1.48 9.15 -2.95
N VAL A 347 -0.47 8.44 -2.44
CA VAL A 347 -0.65 7.11 -1.85
C VAL A 347 -1.46 7.18 -0.55
N SER A 348 -1.40 8.28 0.19
CA SER A 348 -2.23 8.53 1.37
C SER A 348 -3.67 8.94 1.03
N LEU A 349 -3.95 9.34 -0.22
CA LEU A 349 -5.22 9.91 -0.66
C LEU A 349 -6.19 8.87 -1.24
N PHE A 350 -5.75 8.11 -2.24
CA PHE A 350 -6.61 7.14 -2.95
C PHE A 350 -6.91 5.87 -2.12
N ASP A 351 -7.84 5.04 -2.58
CA ASP A 351 -8.27 3.79 -1.92
C ASP A 351 -8.74 3.99 -0.46
N GLY A 352 -9.32 5.17 -0.22
CA GLY A 352 -9.62 5.69 1.11
C GLY A 352 -8.50 6.59 1.61
N SER A 353 -8.85 7.83 1.94
CA SER A 353 -7.91 8.80 2.50
C SER A 353 -7.40 8.36 3.87
N TYR A 354 -6.35 9.03 4.36
CA TYR A 354 -5.86 8.87 5.73
C TYR A 354 -6.98 8.89 6.77
N GLY A 355 -7.84 9.91 6.72
CA GLY A 355 -8.98 10.04 7.64
C GLY A 355 -9.97 8.88 7.55
N VAL A 356 -10.33 8.46 6.33
CA VAL A 356 -11.24 7.31 6.12
C VAL A 356 -10.68 6.05 6.78
N ASN A 357 -9.39 5.77 6.62
CA ASN A 357 -8.77 4.57 7.20
C ASN A 357 -8.65 4.65 8.73
N LEU A 358 -8.42 5.84 9.29
CA LEU A 358 -8.48 6.04 10.75
C LEU A 358 -9.89 5.80 11.29
N SER A 359 -10.93 6.31 10.62
CA SER A 359 -12.32 6.11 11.04
C SER A 359 -12.71 4.63 11.06
N LEU A 360 -12.15 3.82 10.16
CA LEU A 360 -12.35 2.36 10.17
C LEU A 360 -11.79 1.70 11.44
N LEU A 361 -10.80 2.27 12.11
CA LEU A 361 -10.18 1.69 13.31
C LEU A 361 -10.95 1.99 14.60
N LEU A 362 -11.81 3.01 14.61
CA LEU A 362 -12.56 3.42 15.81
C LEU A 362 -13.35 2.29 16.49
N PRO A 363 -14.05 1.40 15.75
CA PRO A 363 -14.75 0.27 16.37
C PRO A 363 -13.83 -0.77 17.02
N VAL A 364 -12.57 -0.87 16.58
CA VAL A 364 -11.54 -1.78 17.13
C VAL A 364 -10.98 -1.20 18.41
N ILE A 365 -10.72 0.11 18.42
CA ILE A 365 -10.18 0.83 19.57
C ILE A 365 -11.10 0.67 20.79
N ARG A 366 -12.42 0.77 20.59
CA ARG A 366 -13.41 0.50 21.65
C ARG A 366 -13.39 -0.93 22.23
N LYS A 367 -12.78 -1.87 21.53
CA LYS A 367 -12.72 -3.28 21.93
C LYS A 367 -11.31 -3.72 22.31
N MET A 368 -10.37 -2.79 22.45
CA MET A 368 -8.97 -3.05 22.83
C MET A 368 -8.83 -3.95 24.06
N ARG A 369 -9.64 -3.72 25.10
CA ARG A 369 -9.66 -4.54 26.31
C ARG A 369 -10.00 -6.02 26.05
N ILE A 370 -10.89 -6.28 25.09
CA ILE A 370 -11.30 -7.63 24.72
C ILE A 370 -10.13 -8.36 24.04
N TYR A 371 -9.41 -7.70 23.13
CA TYR A 371 -8.29 -8.32 22.40
C TYR A 371 -7.12 -8.71 23.31
N ARG A 372 -6.87 -7.93 24.35
CA ARG A 372 -5.82 -8.23 25.34
C ARG A 372 -6.17 -9.40 26.27
N THR A 373 -7.46 -9.64 26.53
CA THR A 373 -7.91 -10.63 27.52
C THR A 373 -8.38 -11.95 26.91
N GLN A 374 -8.70 -11.96 25.61
CA GLN A 374 -9.07 -13.18 24.90
C GLN A 374 -7.83 -14.05 24.65
N LYS A 375 -7.96 -15.34 25.01
CA LYS A 375 -7.03 -16.37 24.52
C LYS A 375 -7.36 -16.66 23.06
N ILE A 376 -6.55 -16.14 22.16
CA ILE A 376 -6.64 -16.36 20.72
C ILE A 376 -5.53 -17.32 20.32
N GLU A 377 -5.79 -18.17 19.33
CA GLU A 377 -4.75 -19.04 18.77
C GLU A 377 -3.64 -18.17 18.17
N SER A 378 -2.42 -18.44 18.60
CA SER A 378 -1.23 -17.72 18.17
C SER A 378 -1.01 -17.89 16.67
N GLU A 379 -0.87 -16.77 15.94
CA GLU A 379 -0.62 -16.80 14.51
C GLU A 379 0.77 -16.26 14.13
N LEU A 380 1.79 -16.62 14.92
CA LEU A 380 3.20 -16.23 14.68
C LEU A 380 3.71 -16.64 13.27
N ALA A 381 3.07 -17.62 12.63
CA ALA A 381 3.34 -17.98 11.24
C ALA A 381 3.17 -16.81 10.25
N SER A 382 2.29 -15.84 10.57
CA SER A 382 2.10 -14.63 9.78
C SER A 382 3.26 -13.64 9.90
N LEU A 383 3.95 -13.64 11.05
CA LEU A 383 5.12 -12.81 11.30
C LEU A 383 6.39 -13.46 10.73
N ASN A 384 6.48 -14.79 10.69
CA ASN A 384 7.65 -15.52 10.21
C ASN A 384 7.74 -15.54 8.67
N VAL A 385 8.71 -14.85 8.09
CA VAL A 385 8.86 -14.72 6.62
C VAL A 385 9.21 -16.03 5.90
N ASN A 386 9.75 -17.01 6.62
CA ASN A 386 10.13 -18.32 6.09
C ASN A 386 8.93 -19.29 6.03
N HIS A 387 7.85 -18.99 6.74
CA HIS A 387 6.65 -19.82 6.68
C HIS A 387 5.98 -19.71 5.30
N SER A 388 5.66 -20.87 4.71
CA SER A 388 5.06 -20.99 3.38
C SER A 388 3.65 -20.42 3.35
N LEU A 389 3.34 -19.62 2.33
CA LEU A 389 1.99 -19.11 2.10
C LEU A 389 1.18 -20.05 1.20
N LYS A 390 -0.11 -20.14 1.50
CA LYS A 390 -1.12 -20.73 0.60
C LYS A 390 -1.64 -19.65 -0.36
N ASN A 391 -2.38 -20.06 -1.38
CA ASN A 391 -3.08 -19.12 -2.24
C ASN A 391 -4.15 -18.35 -1.46
N LEU A 392 -4.37 -17.10 -1.83
CA LEU A 392 -5.43 -16.27 -1.24
C LEU A 392 -6.82 -16.87 -1.56
N ASP A 393 -7.63 -17.09 -0.52
CA ASP A 393 -9.05 -17.41 -0.64
C ASP A 393 -9.90 -16.15 -0.42
N PHE A 394 -10.33 -15.54 -1.51
CA PHE A 394 -11.15 -14.32 -1.48
C PHE A 394 -12.49 -14.49 -0.73
N SER A 395 -13.02 -15.72 -0.63
CA SER A 395 -14.31 -15.98 0.02
C SER A 395 -14.26 -15.78 1.54
N LYS A 396 -13.06 -15.86 2.12
CA LYS A 396 -12.83 -15.69 3.57
C LYS A 396 -12.75 -14.23 4.02
N LEU A 397 -12.56 -13.28 3.09
CA LEU A 397 -12.57 -11.84 3.41
C LEU A 397 -13.90 -11.43 4.08
N LYS A 398 -13.81 -10.65 5.16
CA LYS A 398 -14.96 -10.14 5.94
C LYS A 398 -14.96 -8.62 5.96
N ILE A 399 -16.14 -8.00 5.91
CA ILE A 399 -16.30 -6.53 5.82
C ILE A 399 -16.12 -5.85 7.19
N GLY A 400 -16.39 -6.58 8.28
CA GLY A 400 -16.39 -6.03 9.63
C GLY A 400 -15.18 -6.45 10.45
N LEU A 401 -14.79 -5.56 11.36
CA LEU A 401 -13.73 -5.76 12.36
C LEU A 401 -14.24 -6.54 13.59
N ARG A 402 -15.08 -7.56 13.36
CA ARG A 402 -15.74 -8.34 14.43
C ARG A 402 -14.89 -9.52 14.91
N THR A 403 -13.61 -9.51 14.60
CA THR A 403 -12.72 -10.66 14.70
C THR A 403 -11.68 -10.49 15.81
N SER A 404 -11.21 -11.62 16.32
CA SER A 404 -10.09 -11.77 17.25
C SER A 404 -8.80 -11.21 16.65
N GLU A 405 -8.13 -10.29 17.35
CA GLU A 405 -6.81 -9.78 16.97
C GLU A 405 -5.72 -10.37 17.87
N PHE A 406 -4.71 -11.00 17.27
CA PHE A 406 -3.71 -11.78 18.02
C PHE A 406 -2.44 -10.98 18.36
N ILE A 407 -2.05 -9.96 17.57
CA ILE A 407 -0.82 -9.18 17.81
C ILE A 407 -0.82 -8.57 19.21
N ILE A 408 -1.96 -8.02 19.63
CA ILE A 408 -2.11 -7.42 20.95
C ILE A 408 -1.94 -8.51 22.02
N GLY A 409 -2.71 -9.60 21.96
CA GLY A 409 -2.62 -10.67 22.94
C GLY A 409 -1.23 -11.30 23.02
N GLU A 410 -0.60 -11.58 21.87
CA GLU A 410 0.76 -12.11 21.78
C GLU A 410 1.80 -11.14 22.36
N PHE A 411 1.68 -9.85 22.05
CA PHE A 411 2.57 -8.85 22.64
C PHE A 411 2.49 -8.86 24.17
N PHE A 412 1.29 -8.90 24.74
CA PHE A 412 1.12 -8.94 26.20
C PHE A 412 1.68 -10.23 26.81
N ASN A 413 1.42 -11.39 26.19
CA ASN A 413 2.00 -12.67 26.62
C ASN A 413 3.53 -12.65 26.59
N PHE A 414 4.13 -12.06 25.56
CA PHE A 414 5.58 -11.93 25.44
C PHE A 414 6.16 -10.92 26.45
N SER A 415 5.45 -9.81 26.68
CA SER A 415 5.88 -8.73 27.57
C SER A 415 6.00 -9.16 29.04
N ASP A 416 5.18 -10.10 29.48
CA ASP A 416 5.18 -10.56 30.88
C ASP A 416 6.40 -11.43 31.23
N GLY A 417 7.30 -11.70 30.26
CA GLY A 417 8.58 -12.39 30.45
C GLY A 417 9.82 -11.67 29.89
N GLY A 418 9.71 -10.44 29.39
CA GLY A 418 10.79 -9.71 28.70
C GLY A 418 11.58 -8.72 29.58
N GLU A 419 12.89 -8.59 29.34
CA GLU A 419 13.81 -7.68 30.09
C GLU A 419 13.87 -6.24 29.54
N TYR A 420 13.14 -5.92 28.48
CA TYR A 420 13.32 -4.68 27.71
C TYR A 420 12.42 -3.52 28.18
N TYR A 421 13.02 -2.34 28.40
CA TYR A 421 12.34 -1.12 28.85
C TYR A 421 11.16 -0.70 27.95
N THR A 422 11.29 -0.86 26.64
CA THR A 422 10.28 -0.44 25.66
C THR A 422 8.99 -1.25 25.70
N TYR A 423 9.00 -2.47 26.26
CA TYR A 423 7.78 -3.25 26.50
C TYR A 423 6.87 -2.54 27.49
N ASN A 424 7.44 -2.06 28.58
CA ASN A 424 6.69 -1.32 29.60
C ASN A 424 6.12 -0.02 29.01
N VAL A 425 6.92 0.71 28.22
CA VAL A 425 6.46 1.93 27.54
C VAL A 425 5.26 1.62 26.62
N LEU A 426 5.36 0.61 25.75
CA LEU A 426 4.26 0.27 24.84
C LEU A 426 3.02 -0.25 25.58
N LYS A 427 3.22 -1.01 26.66
CA LYS A 427 2.16 -1.51 27.53
C LYS A 427 1.42 -0.36 28.22
N GLU A 428 2.15 0.57 28.82
CA GLU A 428 1.59 1.77 29.48
C GLU A 428 0.82 2.62 28.46
N ARG A 429 1.42 2.94 27.32
CA ARG A 429 0.77 3.71 26.25
C ARG A 429 -0.50 3.03 25.73
N TYR A 430 -0.49 1.71 25.60
CA TYR A 430 -1.68 0.96 25.19
C TYR A 430 -2.80 1.10 26.22
N LEU A 431 -2.49 0.97 27.52
CA LEU A 431 -3.46 1.10 28.61
C LEU A 431 -4.02 2.53 28.71
N GLU A 432 -3.19 3.56 28.48
CA GLU A 432 -3.64 4.96 28.41
C GLU A 432 -4.69 5.17 27.29
N ILE A 433 -4.45 4.59 26.10
CA ILE A 433 -5.41 4.64 24.99
C ILE A 433 -6.67 3.85 25.33
N GLU A 434 -6.53 2.66 25.93
CA GLU A 434 -7.65 1.81 26.34
C GLU A 434 -8.60 2.57 27.28
N GLU A 435 -8.07 3.27 28.29
CA GLU A 435 -8.84 4.10 29.22
C GLU A 435 -9.54 5.27 28.51
N ARG A 436 -8.80 6.04 27.70
CA ARG A 436 -9.35 7.18 26.95
C ARG A 436 -10.42 6.76 25.93
N ALA A 437 -10.34 5.54 25.41
CA ALA A 437 -11.29 5.01 24.44
C ALA A 437 -12.66 4.67 25.06
N GLU A 438 -12.75 4.45 26.38
CA GLU A 438 -14.02 4.19 27.08
C GLU A 438 -14.93 5.43 27.03
N ASP A 439 -14.35 6.63 27.12
CA ASP A 439 -15.05 7.90 27.23
C ASP A 439 -15.36 8.59 25.88
N ILE A 440 -14.83 8.06 24.76
CA ILE A 440 -14.96 8.72 23.45
C ILE A 440 -16.15 8.17 22.65
N GLU A 441 -17.04 9.08 22.23
CA GLU A 441 -18.10 8.79 21.26
C GLU A 441 -17.52 8.34 19.90
N ILE A 442 -18.08 7.30 19.26
CA ILE A 442 -17.77 6.94 17.85
C ILE A 442 -18.47 7.93 16.94
N ASN A 443 -18.06 9.18 17.03
CA ASN A 443 -18.27 10.17 16.02
C ASN A 443 -16.88 10.55 15.50
N ASP A 444 -16.77 10.87 14.21
CA ASP A 444 -15.51 11.26 13.58
C ASP A 444 -15.07 12.65 14.09
N SER A 445 -14.60 12.69 15.33
CA SER A 445 -14.09 13.86 16.03
C SER A 445 -12.56 13.92 15.93
N MET A 446 -11.98 15.10 16.17
CA MET A 446 -10.52 15.25 16.22
C MET A 446 -9.90 14.32 17.28
N LEU A 447 -10.52 14.21 18.45
CA LEU A 447 -10.07 13.31 19.53
C LEU A 447 -10.08 11.84 19.12
N ALA A 448 -11.14 11.40 18.44
CA ALA A 448 -11.24 10.02 17.95
C ALA A 448 -10.14 9.72 16.90
N ARG A 449 -9.84 10.70 16.04
CA ARG A 449 -8.74 10.58 15.07
C ARG A 449 -7.39 10.51 15.77
N ASP A 450 -7.12 11.38 16.73
CA ASP A 450 -5.86 11.37 17.48
C ASP A 450 -5.64 10.01 18.18
N LEU A 451 -6.67 9.46 18.82
CA LEU A 451 -6.62 8.10 19.37
C LEU A 451 -6.32 7.05 18.30
N ALA A 452 -6.93 7.14 17.12
CA ALA A 452 -6.67 6.20 16.04
C ALA A 452 -5.22 6.29 15.54
N ILE A 453 -4.64 7.49 15.51
CA ILE A 453 -3.24 7.70 15.16
C ILE A 453 -2.33 7.05 16.20
N GLU A 454 -2.55 7.33 17.47
CA GLU A 454 -1.79 6.74 18.57
C GLU A 454 -1.89 5.21 18.56
N PHE A 455 -3.10 4.68 18.38
CA PHE A 455 -3.35 3.24 18.25
C PHE A 455 -2.57 2.64 17.07
N THR A 456 -2.58 3.27 15.89
CA THR A 456 -1.84 2.75 14.73
C THR A 456 -0.34 2.71 14.95
N ASN A 457 0.22 3.71 15.63
CA ASN A 457 1.65 3.73 15.95
C ASN A 457 2.02 2.62 16.93
N ILE A 458 1.25 2.47 18.01
CA ILE A 458 1.48 1.40 18.99
C ILE A 458 1.32 0.02 18.35
N PHE A 459 0.27 -0.18 17.56
CA PHE A 459 0.03 -1.45 16.87
C PHE A 459 1.19 -1.81 15.93
N ALA A 460 1.70 -0.83 15.17
CA ALA A 460 2.86 -1.04 14.31
C ALA A 460 4.15 -1.34 15.11
N CYS A 461 4.37 -0.70 16.26
CA CYS A 461 5.50 -1.01 17.14
C CYS A 461 5.41 -2.40 17.77
N MET A 462 4.22 -2.80 18.25
CA MET A 462 3.97 -4.15 18.75
C MET A 462 4.20 -5.19 17.65
N ASN A 463 3.70 -4.93 16.44
CA ASN A 463 3.96 -5.77 15.27
C ASN A 463 5.46 -5.89 14.98
N PHE A 464 6.19 -4.77 14.95
CA PHE A 464 7.62 -4.74 14.67
C PHE A 464 8.42 -5.58 15.67
N MET A 465 8.14 -5.47 16.97
CA MET A 465 8.82 -6.30 17.98
C MET A 465 8.56 -7.79 17.79
N LEU A 466 7.29 -8.18 17.66
CA LEU A 466 6.93 -9.59 17.47
C LEU A 466 7.50 -10.13 16.15
N PHE A 467 7.55 -9.29 15.11
CA PHE A 467 8.20 -9.60 13.85
C PHE A 467 9.70 -9.83 14.03
N CYS A 468 10.41 -8.93 14.74
CA CYS A 468 11.83 -9.09 15.04
C CYS A 468 12.10 -10.38 15.81
N HIS A 469 11.29 -10.68 16.82
CA HIS A 469 11.38 -11.91 17.59
C HIS A 469 11.15 -13.16 16.71
N SER A 470 10.08 -13.16 15.91
CA SER A 470 9.68 -14.32 15.08
C SER A 470 10.66 -14.65 13.96
N ASN A 471 11.56 -13.73 13.62
CA ASN A 471 12.52 -13.87 12.52
C ASN A 471 13.99 -13.79 13.00
N ASP A 472 14.22 -13.86 14.32
CA ASP A 472 15.54 -13.74 14.94
C ASP A 472 16.35 -12.53 14.41
N VAL A 473 15.69 -11.38 14.33
CA VAL A 473 16.26 -10.16 13.74
C VAL A 473 17.24 -9.50 14.72
N ASP A 474 17.01 -9.65 16.02
CA ASP A 474 17.85 -9.04 17.08
C ASP A 474 19.28 -9.56 17.06
N SER A 475 19.47 -10.87 16.85
CA SER A 475 20.80 -11.49 16.74
C SER A 475 21.63 -10.87 15.62
N LYS A 476 20.96 -10.44 14.55
CA LYS A 476 21.57 -9.83 13.38
C LYS A 476 21.85 -8.32 13.56
N PHE A 477 21.05 -7.60 14.35
CA PHE A 477 21.35 -6.21 14.73
C PHE A 477 22.53 -6.10 15.72
N LYS A 478 22.99 -7.21 16.30
CA LYS A 478 24.12 -7.31 17.24
C LYS A 478 23.96 -6.48 18.53
N SER A 479 22.79 -5.86 18.73
CA SER A 479 22.48 -5.06 19.92
C SER A 479 20.97 -4.97 20.17
N ALA A 480 20.57 -5.39 21.36
CA ALA A 480 19.25 -5.18 21.96
C ALA A 480 18.74 -3.73 21.85
N ALA A 481 19.64 -2.74 21.83
CA ALA A 481 19.27 -1.32 21.81
C ALA A 481 18.69 -0.84 20.47
N VAL A 482 18.90 -1.57 19.36
CA VAL A 482 18.45 -1.11 18.04
C VAL A 482 16.94 -1.17 17.89
N VAL A 483 16.30 -2.26 18.34
CA VAL A 483 14.84 -2.38 18.32
C VAL A 483 14.20 -1.32 19.20
N ASP A 484 14.76 -1.09 20.39
CA ASP A 484 14.29 -0.05 21.30
C ASP A 484 14.36 1.34 20.67
N GLN A 485 15.48 1.67 20.02
CA GLN A 485 15.64 2.93 19.30
C GLN A 485 14.62 3.08 18.17
N VAL A 486 14.39 2.03 17.38
CA VAL A 486 13.39 2.06 16.29
C VAL A 486 11.98 2.32 16.83
N ILE A 487 11.59 1.69 17.95
CA ILE A 487 10.29 1.91 18.60
C ILE A 487 10.16 3.36 19.08
N ILE A 488 11.17 3.85 19.80
CA ILE A 488 11.22 5.23 20.31
C ILE A 488 11.11 6.23 19.13
N ASN A 489 11.69 5.93 17.97
CA ASN A 489 11.57 6.77 16.77
C ASN A 489 10.12 6.98 16.33
N ILE A 490 9.32 5.92 16.36
CA ILE A 490 7.93 5.96 15.91
C ILE A 490 7.06 6.66 16.96
N LEU A 491 7.29 6.40 18.24
CA LEU A 491 6.49 6.96 19.33
C LEU A 491 6.79 8.44 19.58
N GLU A 492 8.06 8.82 19.61
CA GLU A 492 8.49 10.16 20.08
C GLU A 492 8.96 11.07 18.94
N ASN A 493 9.16 10.53 17.74
CA ASN A 493 9.81 11.26 16.65
C ASN A 493 11.19 11.84 17.04
N SER A 494 11.92 11.16 17.94
CA SER A 494 13.17 11.67 18.52
C SER A 494 14.33 11.74 17.51
N GLU A 495 15.18 12.76 17.64
CA GLU A 495 16.46 12.92 16.93
C GLU A 495 17.63 12.22 17.64
N SER A 496 17.41 11.64 18.83
CA SER A 496 18.48 11.00 19.62
C SER A 496 19.00 9.67 19.06
N ILE A 497 18.40 9.18 17.97
CA ILE A 497 18.75 7.89 17.36
C ILE A 497 19.83 8.11 16.33
N VAL A 498 20.97 7.45 16.51
CA VAL A 498 22.11 7.56 15.61
C VAL A 498 22.68 6.17 15.36
N PHE A 499 22.37 5.60 14.20
CA PHE A 499 23.06 4.41 13.72
C PHE A 499 24.51 4.73 13.38
N SER A 500 25.39 3.75 13.55
CA SER A 500 26.79 3.89 13.18
C SER A 500 26.94 4.09 11.67
N THR A 501 27.96 4.84 11.25
CA THR A 501 28.26 5.04 9.82
C THR A 501 28.50 3.70 9.10
N SER A 502 29.16 2.74 9.75
CA SER A 502 29.36 1.39 9.21
C SER A 502 28.03 0.67 8.94
N TYR A 503 27.04 0.86 9.80
CA TYR A 503 25.71 0.29 9.59
C TYR A 503 24.99 0.95 8.40
N LEU A 504 25.01 2.28 8.32
CA LEU A 504 24.42 3.02 7.20
C LEU A 504 25.10 2.68 5.85
N LEU A 505 26.42 2.50 5.84
CA LEU A 505 27.19 2.11 4.65
C LEU A 505 26.76 0.76 4.07
N GLY A 506 26.25 -0.16 4.89
CA GLY A 506 25.70 -1.44 4.42
C GLY A 506 24.51 -1.28 3.44
N PHE A 507 23.84 -0.12 3.46
CA PHE A 507 22.70 0.19 2.59
C PHE A 507 23.06 1.03 1.36
N LYS A 508 24.34 1.42 1.20
CA LYS A 508 24.79 2.34 0.13
C LYS A 508 24.36 1.88 -1.27
N ASP A 509 24.62 0.61 -1.58
CA ASP A 509 24.36 0.02 -2.90
C ASP A 509 23.06 -0.82 -2.92
N LYS A 510 22.42 -1.00 -1.77
CA LYS A 510 21.36 -1.98 -1.56
C LYS A 510 20.19 -1.38 -0.78
N LEU A 511 19.13 -0.98 -1.51
CA LEU A 511 17.78 -0.79 -0.93
C LEU A 511 16.71 -1.47 -1.79
N VAL A 512 16.45 -2.71 -1.38
CA VAL A 512 15.16 -3.27 -1.02
C VAL A 512 15.50 -4.17 0.16
N SER A 513 15.23 -3.77 1.40
CA SER A 513 15.21 -4.77 2.48
C SER A 513 13.88 -5.51 2.40
N LEU A 514 13.88 -6.77 2.87
CA LEU A 514 12.79 -7.67 3.36
C LEU A 514 13.37 -8.56 4.50
N PHE A 515 14.38 -7.98 5.18
CA PHE A 515 15.21 -8.36 6.34
C PHE A 515 15.97 -9.68 6.37
N ASP A 516 16.82 -9.98 5.37
CA ASP A 516 18.00 -10.80 5.66
C ASP A 516 19.19 -9.89 6.06
N LEU A 517 19.35 -9.64 7.36
CA LEU A 517 20.43 -8.78 7.93
C LEU A 517 21.87 -9.35 7.82
N GLU A 518 22.12 -10.27 6.90
CA GLU A 518 23.35 -10.26 6.11
C GLU A 518 22.91 -10.35 4.65
N ILE A 519 23.12 -9.29 3.89
CA ILE A 519 22.85 -9.34 2.46
C ILE A 519 23.99 -10.17 1.88
N ASN A 520 23.69 -11.42 1.50
CA ASN A 520 24.58 -12.35 0.80
C ASN A 520 25.55 -11.60 -0.13
N GLU A 521 26.81 -12.05 -0.10
CA GLU A 521 28.00 -11.52 -0.80
C GLU A 521 27.70 -10.68 -2.04
#